data_AF-A0A836ZQM6-F1
#
_entry.id   AF-A0A836ZQM6-F1
#
_cell.length_a   1.000
_cell.length_b   1.000
_cell.length_c   1.000
_cell.angle_alpha   90.00
_cell.angle_beta   90.00
_cell.angle_gamma   90.00
#
_symmetry.space_group_name_H-M   'P 1'
#
loop_
_entity.id
_entity.type
_entity.pdbx_description
1 polymer ?
#
loop_
_entity_poly.entity_id
_entity_poly.type
_entity_poly.pdbx_seq_one_letter_code
_entity_poly.pdbx_strand_id
1 'polypeptide(L)'
;TNYEPEAMLVFRNSYSIFGWKGRMSGISLNHMSNGRADPLSRSWNRVILNFGLDRENWALTLRPWFRIKEDRADDNNPDIEDYMGRGDATLVYNKDGHEFALIARHSLRGGDRSHGSVQLDYGFPITNLLRGHVQVFDGYGESMIDYNHKATYIGLGVSLLEWF
;
A
#
# COMPACT_ATOMS: atom_id res chain seq x y z
N THR A 1 -9.29 -1.21 13.39
CA THR A 1 -9.82 -1.93 12.23
C THR A 1 -10.04 -0.95 11.12
N ASN A 2 -9.74 -1.38 9.90
CA ASN A 2 -9.86 -0.60 8.69
C ASN A 2 -10.63 -1.45 7.68
N TYR A 3 -11.58 -0.83 6.99
CA TYR A 3 -12.39 -1.43 5.93
C TYR A 3 -12.05 -0.72 4.63
N GLU A 4 -11.67 -1.49 3.60
CA GLU A 4 -11.17 -0.94 2.33
C GLU A 4 -11.82 -1.61 1.11
N PRO A 5 -13.13 -1.37 0.84
CA PRO A 5 -13.74 -1.85 -0.39
C PRO A 5 -13.21 -1.13 -1.63
N GLU A 6 -13.09 -1.87 -2.73
CA GLU A 6 -12.58 -1.36 -3.99
C GLU A 6 -13.34 -1.93 -5.20
N ALA A 7 -13.59 -1.10 -6.20
CA ALA A 7 -14.07 -1.51 -7.51
C ALA A 7 -13.01 -1.13 -8.55
N MET A 8 -12.61 -2.08 -9.40
CA MET A 8 -11.48 -1.91 -10.32
C MET A 8 -11.77 -2.37 -11.74
N LEU A 9 -11.17 -1.66 -12.70
CA LEU A 9 -11.04 -2.09 -14.09
C LEU A 9 -9.56 -2.35 -14.36
N VAL A 10 -9.24 -3.59 -14.76
CA VAL A 10 -7.86 -4.04 -14.95
C VAL A 10 -7.67 -4.55 -16.37
N PHE A 11 -6.57 -4.11 -17.00
CA PHE A 11 -6.20 -4.43 -18.36
C PHE A 11 -4.89 -5.20 -18.36
N ARG A 12 -4.84 -6.29 -19.13
CA ARG A 12 -3.61 -7.04 -19.35
C ARG A 12 -2.75 -6.33 -20.40
N ASN A 13 -1.47 -6.15 -20.09
CA ASN A 13 -0.50 -5.52 -20.97
C ASN A 13 0.55 -6.54 -21.44
N SER A 14 1.30 -6.15 -22.48
CA SER A 14 2.38 -6.96 -23.06
C SER A 14 3.58 -6.12 -23.54
N TYR A 15 3.67 -4.86 -23.11
CA TYR A 15 4.80 -4.00 -23.44
C TYR A 15 6.05 -4.39 -22.64
N SER A 16 7.23 -4.01 -23.13
CA SER A 16 8.49 -4.15 -22.40
C SER A 16 9.30 -2.86 -22.47
N ILE A 17 9.88 -2.47 -21.34
CA ILE A 17 10.66 -1.24 -21.17
C ILE A 17 11.85 -1.55 -20.25
N PHE A 18 13.08 -1.32 -20.72
CA PHE A 18 14.31 -1.57 -19.96
C PHE A 18 14.41 -2.97 -19.30
N GLY A 19 13.89 -3.99 -19.98
CA GLY A 19 13.88 -5.39 -19.50
C GLY A 19 12.74 -5.74 -18.53
N TRP A 20 11.97 -4.76 -18.07
CA TRP A 20 10.72 -5.00 -17.36
C TRP A 20 9.58 -5.27 -18.35
N LYS A 21 8.65 -6.15 -17.97
CA LYS A 21 7.45 -6.42 -18.76
C LYS A 21 6.25 -5.84 -18.03
N GLY A 22 5.50 -4.96 -18.70
CA GLY A 22 4.23 -4.47 -18.19
C GLY A 22 3.17 -5.56 -18.28
N ARG A 23 2.72 -6.07 -17.13
CA ARG A 23 1.75 -7.17 -17.05
C ARG A 23 0.33 -6.68 -16.93
N MET A 24 0.13 -5.62 -16.17
CA MET A 24 -1.20 -5.04 -15.98
C MET A 24 -1.15 -3.54 -15.78
N SER A 25 -2.25 -2.89 -16.15
CA SER A 25 -2.58 -1.55 -15.71
C SER A 25 -4.04 -1.52 -15.30
N GLY A 26 -4.40 -0.70 -14.33
CA GLY A 26 -5.79 -0.59 -13.90
C GLY A 26 -6.11 0.78 -13.33
N ILE A 27 -7.40 0.99 -13.18
CA ILE A 27 -7.98 2.12 -12.45
C ILE A 27 -8.99 1.57 -11.44
N SER A 28 -9.00 2.13 -10.24
CA SER A 28 -9.94 1.73 -9.20
C SER A 28 -10.55 2.91 -8.46
N LEU A 29 -11.78 2.69 -7.99
CA LEU A 29 -12.46 3.51 -7.00
C LEU A 29 -12.34 2.78 -5.67
N ASN A 30 -11.74 3.46 -4.70
CA ASN A 30 -11.43 2.91 -3.40
C ASN A 30 -12.04 3.78 -2.30
N HIS A 31 -12.70 3.14 -1.35
CA HIS A 31 -13.12 3.75 -0.11
C HIS A 31 -12.34 3.08 1.03
N MET A 32 -11.83 3.87 1.98
CA MET A 32 -11.18 3.35 3.17
C MET A 32 -11.68 4.09 4.41
N SER A 33 -12.14 3.34 5.40
CA SER A 33 -12.62 3.91 6.67
C SER A 33 -12.27 3.01 7.86
N ASN A 34 -12.34 3.56 9.07
CA ASN A 34 -12.11 2.80 10.30
C ASN A 34 -13.41 2.30 10.99
N GLY A 35 -14.58 2.64 10.44
CA GLY A 35 -15.89 2.25 10.95
C GLY A 35 -16.24 2.80 12.34
N ARG A 36 -15.61 3.90 12.76
CA ARG A 36 -15.87 4.54 14.07
C ARG A 36 -16.79 5.74 13.93
N ALA A 37 -17.48 6.08 15.02
CA ALA A 37 -18.21 7.34 15.15
C ALA A 37 -17.27 8.49 15.56
N ASP A 38 -17.73 9.73 15.41
CA ASP A 38 -17.02 10.91 15.87
C ASP A 38 -16.77 10.87 17.39
N PRO A 39 -15.64 11.41 17.87
CA PRO A 39 -14.59 12.13 17.12
C PRO A 39 -13.48 11.23 16.54
N LEU A 40 -13.64 9.91 16.64
CA LEU A 40 -12.63 8.93 16.22
C LEU A 40 -12.84 8.46 14.77
N SER A 41 -13.88 8.93 14.08
CA SER A 41 -14.15 8.61 12.68
C SER A 41 -12.97 9.00 11.79
N ARG A 42 -12.60 8.13 10.85
CA ARG A 42 -11.59 8.41 9.82
C ARG A 42 -12.03 7.78 8.51
N SER A 43 -12.03 8.57 7.43
CA SER A 43 -12.46 8.16 6.07
C SER A 43 -11.86 9.10 5.00
N TRP A 44 -12.16 8.98 3.70
CA TRP A 44 -11.18 8.38 2.79
C TRP A 44 -11.72 7.84 1.46
N ASN A 45 -11.78 8.65 0.39
CA ASN A 45 -12.13 8.17 -0.95
C ASN A 45 -11.02 8.48 -1.97
N ARG A 46 -10.69 7.52 -2.83
CA ARG A 46 -9.57 7.62 -3.78
C ARG A 46 -9.92 7.06 -5.17
N VAL A 47 -9.36 7.68 -6.19
CA VAL A 47 -9.15 7.09 -7.52
C VAL A 47 -7.70 6.64 -7.60
N ILE A 48 -7.45 5.36 -7.79
CA ILE A 48 -6.10 4.79 -7.80
C ILE A 48 -5.78 4.29 -9.21
N LEU A 49 -4.60 4.61 -9.72
CA LEU A 49 -4.04 3.95 -10.90
C LEU A 49 -3.12 2.84 -10.43
N ASN A 50 -3.11 1.72 -11.12
CA ASN A 50 -2.26 0.58 -10.77
C ASN A 50 -1.43 0.18 -11.99
N PHE A 51 -0.12 0.01 -11.82
CA PHE A 51 0.79 -0.47 -12.85
C PHE A 51 1.62 -1.62 -12.30
N GLY A 52 1.46 -2.81 -12.86
CA GLY A 52 2.19 -4.01 -12.47
C GLY A 52 3.22 -4.41 -13.53
N LEU A 53 4.49 -4.51 -13.11
CA LEU A 53 5.61 -4.92 -13.94
C LEU A 53 6.33 -6.11 -13.30
N ASP A 54 6.92 -6.98 -14.11
CA ASP A 54 7.82 -8.03 -13.62
C ASP A 54 9.14 -8.08 -14.40
N ARG A 55 10.14 -8.68 -13.77
CA ARG A 55 11.42 -9.00 -14.37
C ARG A 55 12.11 -10.12 -13.60
N GLU A 56 12.28 -11.29 -14.23
CA GLU A 56 12.91 -12.45 -13.60
C GLU A 56 12.19 -12.81 -12.28
N ASN A 57 12.90 -12.68 -11.15
CA ASN A 57 12.41 -12.94 -9.81
C ASN A 57 11.79 -11.70 -9.13
N TRP A 58 11.68 -10.58 -9.84
CA TRP A 58 11.17 -9.32 -9.32
C TRP A 58 9.77 -9.01 -9.84
N ALA A 59 8.94 -8.44 -8.98
CA ALA A 59 7.68 -7.81 -9.32
C ALA A 59 7.63 -6.39 -8.73
N LEU A 60 7.16 -5.43 -9.51
CA LEU A 60 7.02 -4.04 -9.12
C LEU A 60 5.59 -3.58 -9.40
N THR A 61 4.93 -3.07 -8.36
CA THR A 61 3.64 -2.42 -8.46
C THR A 61 3.79 -0.95 -8.10
N LEU A 62 3.30 -0.07 -8.97
CA LEU A 62 3.25 1.37 -8.72
C LEU A 62 1.79 1.81 -8.64
N ARG A 63 1.43 2.52 -7.58
CA ARG A 63 0.07 3.02 -7.37
C ARG A 63 0.05 4.50 -7.01
N PRO A 64 -0.02 5.41 -7.98
CA PRO A 64 -0.42 6.79 -7.68
C PRO A 64 -1.94 6.89 -7.50
N TRP A 65 -2.40 7.81 -6.66
CA TRP A 65 -3.82 8.06 -6.47
C TRP A 65 -4.17 9.53 -6.30
N PHE A 66 -5.43 9.82 -6.53
CA PHE A 66 -6.06 11.12 -6.31
C PHE A 66 -7.15 10.97 -5.25
N ARG A 67 -7.11 11.82 -4.23
CA ARG A 67 -8.18 11.89 -3.23
C ARG A 67 -9.42 12.51 -3.85
N ILE A 68 -10.57 11.87 -3.65
CA ILE A 68 -11.88 12.46 -3.90
C ILE A 68 -12.21 13.30 -2.66
N LYS A 69 -12.33 14.61 -2.84
CA LYS A 69 -12.55 15.54 -1.72
C LYS A 69 -13.98 15.47 -1.21
N GLU A 70 -14.11 15.58 0.10
CA GLU A 70 -15.38 15.72 0.81
C GLU A 70 -15.57 17.19 1.23
N ASP A 71 -16.80 17.55 1.59
CA ASP A 71 -17.07 18.87 2.16
C ASP A 71 -16.34 19.02 3.50
N ARG A 72 -15.76 20.20 3.73
CA ARG A 72 -14.89 20.44 4.90
C ARG A 72 -15.60 20.22 6.24
N ALA A 73 -16.92 20.39 6.29
CA ALA A 73 -17.72 20.15 7.48
C ALA A 73 -17.78 18.66 7.87
N ASP A 74 -17.64 17.77 6.88
CA ASP A 74 -17.79 16.32 7.03
C ASP A 74 -16.44 15.58 6.92
N ASP A 75 -15.37 16.28 6.53
CA ASP A 75 -14.02 15.73 6.35
C ASP A 75 -13.37 15.39 7.69
N ASN A 76 -13.33 14.10 8.03
CA ASN A 76 -12.81 13.61 9.31
C ASN A 76 -11.28 13.73 9.46
N ASN A 77 -10.56 13.95 8.35
CA ASN A 77 -9.09 14.02 8.34
C ASN A 77 -8.60 14.83 7.12
N PRO A 78 -8.72 16.17 7.14
CA PRO A 78 -8.49 17.02 5.98
C PRO A 78 -7.05 17.01 5.44
N ASP A 79 -6.09 16.69 6.30
CA ASP A 79 -4.64 16.64 6.08
C ASP A 79 -4.12 15.23 5.73
N ILE A 80 -4.99 14.22 5.56
CA ILE A 80 -4.58 12.83 5.33
C ILE A 80 -3.62 12.63 4.14
N GLU A 81 -3.77 13.43 3.07
CA GLU A 81 -2.87 13.36 1.90
C GLU A 81 -1.45 13.85 2.19
N ASP A 82 -1.22 14.53 3.30
CA ASP A 82 0.12 14.96 3.71
C ASP A 82 0.82 13.86 4.52
N TYR A 83 0.12 12.78 4.90
CA TYR A 83 0.68 11.65 5.64
C TYR A 83 0.60 10.32 4.88
N MET A 84 -0.62 9.87 4.56
CA MET A 84 -0.83 8.67 3.75
C MET A 84 -0.44 8.93 2.30
N GLY A 85 -0.43 10.18 1.87
CA GLY A 85 0.21 10.59 0.65
C GLY A 85 -0.58 10.39 -0.63
N ARG A 86 0.15 10.24 -1.74
CA ARG A 86 -0.39 10.28 -3.12
C ARG A 86 0.07 9.12 -3.98
N GLY A 87 0.88 8.24 -3.41
CA GLY A 87 1.28 7.04 -4.08
C GLY A 87 2.08 6.11 -3.18
N ASP A 88 2.08 4.84 -3.59
CA ASP A 88 3.00 3.84 -3.09
C ASP A 88 3.63 3.03 -4.22
N ALA A 89 4.73 2.37 -3.86
CA ALA A 89 5.44 1.41 -4.67
C ALA A 89 5.67 0.15 -3.83
N THR A 90 5.34 -0.99 -4.40
CA THR A 90 5.62 -2.31 -3.83
C THR A 90 6.61 -3.02 -4.74
N LEU A 91 7.80 -3.33 -4.22
CA LEU A 91 8.82 -4.12 -4.91
C LEU A 91 8.95 -5.45 -4.19
N VAL A 92 8.78 -6.55 -4.93
CA VAL A 92 8.85 -7.91 -4.41
C VAL A 92 9.96 -8.67 -5.11
N TYR A 93 10.72 -9.44 -4.35
CA TYR A 93 11.68 -10.41 -4.85
C TYR A 93 11.35 -11.80 -4.32
N ASN A 94 11.16 -12.77 -5.21
CA ASN A 94 10.82 -14.14 -4.86
C ASN A 94 11.84 -15.12 -5.44
N LYS A 95 12.45 -15.95 -4.59
CA LYS A 95 13.40 -16.97 -5.01
C LYS A 95 13.41 -18.15 -4.04
N ASP A 96 13.34 -19.37 -4.58
CA ASP A 96 13.45 -20.63 -3.84
C ASP A 96 12.47 -20.72 -2.65
N GLY A 97 11.28 -20.14 -2.80
CA GLY A 97 10.27 -20.08 -1.75
C GLY A 97 10.48 -18.98 -0.70
N HIS A 98 11.54 -18.18 -0.78
CA HIS A 98 11.71 -16.98 0.04
C HIS A 98 11.18 -15.75 -0.71
N GLU A 99 10.37 -14.93 -0.03
CA GLU A 99 9.85 -13.69 -0.57
C GLU A 99 10.25 -12.50 0.31
N PHE A 100 10.75 -11.45 -0.32
CA PHE A 100 11.01 -10.16 0.31
C PHE A 100 10.17 -9.10 -0.37
N ALA A 101 9.37 -8.37 0.39
CA ALA A 101 8.61 -7.24 -0.13
C ALA A 101 9.03 -5.93 0.55
N LEU A 102 9.19 -4.89 -0.25
CA LEU A 102 9.39 -3.52 0.18
C LEU A 102 8.21 -2.69 -0.30
N ILE A 103 7.43 -2.15 0.63
CA ILE A 103 6.35 -1.21 0.35
C ILE A 103 6.79 0.18 0.82
N ALA A 104 6.87 1.13 -0.09
CA ALA A 104 7.20 2.51 0.20
C ALA A 104 6.04 3.42 -0.20
N ARG A 105 5.58 4.26 0.72
CA ARG A 105 4.49 5.21 0.54
C ARG A 105 4.99 6.62 0.82
N HIS A 106 4.58 7.60 0.02
CA HIS A 106 5.02 8.98 0.21
C HIS A 106 3.96 10.03 -0.13
N SER A 107 4.02 11.16 0.57
CA SER A 107 3.19 12.36 0.36
C SER A 107 3.37 13.02 -1.00
N LEU A 108 4.56 12.83 -1.60
CA LEU A 108 5.03 13.54 -2.80
C LEU A 108 4.97 15.07 -2.63
N ARG A 109 5.16 15.53 -1.39
CA ARG A 109 5.33 16.94 -1.02
C ARG A 109 6.72 17.14 -0.44
N GLY A 110 7.18 18.40 -0.43
CA GLY A 110 8.41 18.82 0.22
C GLY A 110 8.15 19.60 1.51
N GLY A 111 9.23 19.96 2.20
CA GLY A 111 9.19 20.70 3.47
C GLY A 111 8.49 19.92 4.58
N ASP A 112 7.76 20.63 5.44
CA ASP A 112 7.09 20.06 6.62
C ASP A 112 5.94 19.09 6.29
N ARG A 113 5.60 18.92 5.00
CA ARG A 113 4.59 17.97 4.51
C ARG A 113 5.19 16.73 3.88
N SER A 114 6.52 16.58 3.91
CA SER A 114 7.23 15.43 3.35
C SER A 114 7.16 14.22 4.29
N HIS A 115 5.98 13.61 4.40
CA HIS A 115 5.80 12.38 5.17
C HIS A 115 5.64 11.15 4.28
N GLY A 116 5.81 9.97 4.88
CA GLY A 116 5.65 8.69 4.22
C GLY A 116 5.85 7.53 5.20
N SER A 117 5.89 6.32 4.65
CA SER A 117 6.18 5.11 5.39
C SER A 117 6.93 4.12 4.53
N VAL A 118 7.65 3.21 5.20
CA VAL A 118 8.31 2.07 4.59
C VAL A 118 7.91 0.83 5.38
N GLN A 119 7.60 -0.24 4.67
CA GLN A 119 7.37 -1.56 5.23
C GLN A 119 8.26 -2.58 4.52
N LEU A 120 8.88 -3.44 5.31
CA LEU A 120 9.67 -4.58 4.86
C LEU A 120 9.02 -5.86 5.37
N ASP A 121 8.69 -6.74 4.45
CA ASP A 121 8.13 -8.05 4.74
C ASP A 121 9.09 -9.15 4.26
N TYR A 122 9.24 -10.20 5.07
CA TYR A 122 10.00 -11.39 4.73
C TYR A 122 9.18 -12.63 5.03
N GLY A 123 8.76 -13.31 3.96
CA GLY A 123 8.09 -14.60 3.97
C GLY A 123 9.07 -15.74 3.70
N PHE A 124 9.13 -16.74 4.57
CA PHE A 124 9.98 -17.93 4.39
C PHE A 124 9.16 -19.22 4.52
N PRO A 125 9.52 -20.28 3.78
CA PRO A 125 8.71 -21.49 3.74
C PRO A 125 8.82 -22.28 5.04
N ILE A 126 7.66 -22.68 5.60
CA ILE A 126 7.58 -23.68 6.67
C ILE A 126 7.05 -24.99 6.09
N THR A 127 5.97 -24.92 5.30
CA THR A 127 5.41 -26.00 4.50
C THR A 127 4.94 -25.45 3.15
N ASN A 128 4.30 -26.27 2.30
CA ASN A 128 3.78 -25.83 1.01
C ASN A 128 2.71 -24.73 1.11
N LEU A 129 1.94 -24.68 2.20
CA LEU A 129 0.83 -23.74 2.39
C LEU A 129 1.03 -22.77 3.56
N LEU A 130 1.97 -23.05 4.45
CA LEU A 130 2.24 -22.23 5.63
C LEU A 130 3.64 -21.64 5.54
N ARG A 131 3.73 -20.34 5.76
CA ARG A 131 4.96 -19.57 5.74
C ARG A 131 5.15 -18.86 7.06
N GLY A 132 6.41 -18.67 7.45
CA GLY A 132 6.78 -17.76 8.52
C GLY A 132 6.91 -16.37 7.95
N HIS A 133 6.47 -15.37 8.70
CA HIS A 133 6.40 -13.98 8.23
C HIS A 133 7.00 -13.04 9.26
N VAL A 134 7.95 -12.22 8.82
CA VAL A 134 8.51 -11.10 9.60
C VAL A 134 8.15 -9.80 8.90
N GLN A 135 7.61 -8.84 9.65
CA GLN A 135 7.24 -7.52 9.14
C GLN A 135 7.90 -6.43 9.99
N VAL A 136 8.45 -5.42 9.32
CA VAL A 136 8.93 -4.20 9.94
C VAL A 136 8.31 -3.01 9.22
N PHE A 137 7.52 -2.21 9.94
CA PHE A 137 6.95 -0.97 9.46
C PHE A 137 7.62 0.21 10.17
N ASP A 138 7.97 1.27 9.44
CA ASP A 138 8.37 2.57 9.99
C ASP A 138 7.70 3.71 9.20
N GLY A 139 7.05 4.62 9.92
CA GLY A 139 6.50 5.84 9.33
C GLY A 139 5.09 6.17 9.81
N TYR A 140 4.33 6.83 8.93
CA TYR A 140 2.97 7.31 9.20
C TYR A 140 1.90 6.43 8.56
N GLY A 141 0.72 6.36 9.19
CA GLY A 141 -0.45 5.68 8.61
C GLY A 141 -0.30 4.18 8.41
N GLU A 142 0.20 3.53 9.46
CA GLU A 142 0.02 2.08 9.64
C GLU A 142 -1.47 1.74 9.68
N SER A 143 -2.27 2.53 10.41
CA SER A 143 -3.72 2.44 10.48
C SER A 143 -4.37 3.79 10.16
N MET A 144 -5.71 3.80 10.01
CA MET A 144 -6.44 5.05 9.72
C MET A 144 -6.56 5.92 10.96
N ILE A 145 -6.58 5.34 12.17
CA ILE A 145 -6.63 6.15 13.39
C ILE A 145 -5.29 6.84 13.64
N ASP A 146 -4.19 6.16 13.28
CA ASP A 146 -2.81 6.63 13.44
C ASP A 146 -2.24 7.24 12.14
N TYR A 147 -3.10 7.71 11.23
CA TYR A 147 -2.67 8.22 9.92
C TYR A 147 -1.63 9.34 10.03
N ASN A 148 -1.73 10.18 11.07
CA ASN A 148 -0.84 11.30 11.35
C ASN A 148 0.12 11.04 12.52
N HIS A 149 0.28 9.78 12.95
CA HIS A 149 1.20 9.39 14.00
C HIS A 149 2.37 8.59 13.41
N LYS A 150 3.61 8.96 13.78
CA LYS A 150 4.80 8.23 13.35
C LYS A 150 5.11 7.13 14.35
N ALA A 151 5.21 5.90 13.87
CA ALA A 151 5.56 4.76 14.71
C ALA A 151 6.41 3.73 13.94
N THR A 152 7.08 2.88 14.72
CA THR A 152 7.81 1.71 14.23
C THR A 152 7.15 0.47 14.83
N TYR A 153 6.78 -0.49 13.98
CA TYR A 153 6.19 -1.76 14.42
C TYR A 153 7.03 -2.92 13.88
N ILE A 154 7.23 -3.94 14.71
CA ILE A 154 7.92 -5.17 14.34
C ILE A 154 7.00 -6.33 14.69
N GLY A 155 6.69 -7.15 13.70
CA GLY A 155 5.82 -8.31 13.80
C GLY A 155 6.53 -9.60 13.41
N LEU A 156 6.23 -10.67 14.12
CA LEU A 156 6.58 -12.04 13.75
C LEU A 156 5.30 -12.88 13.80
N GLY A 157 5.03 -13.62 12.74
CA GLY A 157 3.82 -14.41 12.62
C GLY A 157 3.92 -15.46 11.53
N VAL A 158 2.76 -15.87 11.05
CA VAL A 158 2.60 -16.84 9.97
C VAL A 158 1.65 -16.29 8.91
N SER A 159 1.85 -16.74 7.68
CA SER A 159 1.08 -16.35 6.49
C SER A 159 0.71 -17.61 5.69
N LEU A 160 -0.38 -17.53 4.94
CA LEU A 160 -0.80 -18.57 3.99
C LEU A 160 -0.39 -18.23 2.55
N LEU A 161 -0.40 -16.94 2.24
CA LEU A 161 -0.05 -16.38 0.95
C LEU A 161 0.86 -15.19 1.19
N GLU A 162 1.83 -15.04 0.30
CA GLU A 162 2.66 -13.84 0.18
C GLU A 162 2.20 -13.06 -1.06
N TRP A 163 2.90 -12.00 -1.45
CA TRP A 163 2.50 -11.14 -2.55
C TRP A 163 2.49 -11.87 -3.91
N PHE A 164 3.42 -12.79 -4.16
CA PHE A 164 3.58 -13.46 -5.47
C PHE A 164 3.88 -14.97 -5.42
#